data_AF-E0NS49-F1
#
_entry.id   AF-E0NS49-F1
#
_cell.length_a   1.000
_cell.length_b   1.000
_cell.length_c   1.000
_cell.angle_alpha   90.00
_cell.angle_beta   90.00
_cell.angle_gamma   90.00
#
_symmetry.space_group_name_H-M   'P 1'
#
loop_
_entity.id
_entity.type
_entity.pdbx_description
1 polymer ?
#
loop_
_entity_poly.entity_id
_entity_poly.type
_entity_poly.pdbx_seq_one_letter_code
_entity_poly.pdbx_strand_id
1 'polypeptide(L)' 'MKRYAAHELQLETGERLPLFFLEIDEGRVVNYGALTQEMAMTEWLEGRISLHRDNKGTLHAYWNGHLLA' A
#
# COMPACT_ATOMS: atom_id res chain seq x y z
N MET A 1 -11.58 -5.08 -5.30
CA MET A 1 -10.20 -5.47 -4.94
C MET A 1 -9.20 -5.16 -6.05
N LYS A 2 -8.18 -4.35 -5.74
CA LYS A 2 -7.00 -4.07 -6.57
C LYS A 2 -5.72 -4.36 -5.80
N ARG A 3 -4.62 -4.66 -6.50
CA ARG A 3 -3.31 -4.86 -5.89
C ARG A 3 -2.30 -3.89 -6.48
N TYR A 4 -1.54 -3.24 -5.62
CA TYR A 4 -0.47 -2.32 -5.97
C TYR A 4 0.85 -2.83 -5.40
N ALA A 5 1.95 -2.54 -6.08
CA ALA A 5 3.31 -2.73 -5.58
C ALA A 5 4.11 -1.44 -5.79
N ALA A 6 5.07 -1.18 -4.90
CA ALA A 6 6.02 -0.08 -5.07
C ALA A 6 7.35 -0.40 -4.39
N HIS A 7 8.30 0.51 -4.52
CA HIS A 7 9.67 0.32 -4.04
C HIS A 7 9.76 0.39 -2.52
N GLU A 8 8.94 1.22 -1.89
CA GLU A 8 8.99 1.48 -0.46
C GLU A 8 7.58 1.71 0.11
N LEU A 9 7.24 1.00 1.17
CA LEU A 9 6.05 1.26 1.99
C LEU A 9 6.47 1.97 3.26
N GLN A 10 5.84 3.08 3.59
CA GLN A 10 6.00 3.75 4.87
C GLN A 10 4.82 3.42 5.78
N LEU A 11 5.10 2.73 6.89
CA LEU A 11 4.12 2.38 7.91
C LEU A 11 3.83 3.57 8.83
N GLU A 12 2.72 3.49 9.56
CA GLU A 12 2.31 4.49 10.55
C GLU A 12 3.33 4.66 11.68
N THR A 13 4.11 3.61 11.98
CA THR A 13 5.20 3.63 12.97
C THR A 13 6.42 4.43 12.51
N GLY A 14 6.47 4.81 11.23
CA GLY A 14 7.64 5.40 10.58
C GLY A 14 8.62 4.38 10.00
N GLU A 15 8.41 3.09 10.26
CA GLU A 15 9.15 2.00 9.62
C GLU A 15 8.94 1.99 8.11
N ARG A 16 9.96 1.55 7.37
CA ARG A 16 9.92 1.44 5.92
C ARG A 16 10.19 0.02 5.47
N LEU A 17 9.29 -0.52 4.66
CA LEU A 17 9.44 -1.85 4.06
C LEU A 17 9.82 -1.69 2.59
N PRO A 18 10.99 -2.21 2.16
CA PRO A 18 11.34 -2.24 0.75
C PRO A 18 10.54 -3.32 0.03
N LEU A 19 10.22 -3.09 -1.25
CA LEU A 19 9.57 -4.04 -2.16
C LEU A 19 8.38 -4.77 -1.52
N PHE A 20 7.19 -4.21 -1.68
CA PHE A 20 5.99 -4.69 -1.03
C PHE A 20 4.82 -4.74 -2.01
N PHE A 21 3.77 -5.45 -1.60
CA PHE A 21 2.46 -5.35 -2.22
C PHE A 21 1.44 -4.83 -1.21
N LEU A 22 0.36 -4.28 -1.74
CA LEU A 22 -0.78 -3.78 -1.00
C LEU A 22 -2.06 -4.14 -1.73
N GLU A 23 -3.03 -4.70 -1.02
CA GLU A 23 -4.36 -5.01 -1.54
C GLU A 23 -5.36 -4.00 -1.00
N ILE A 24 -6.11 -3.39 -1.90
CA ILE A 24 -7.14 -2.41 -1.60
C ILE A 24 -8.50 -2.97 -1.99
N ASP A 25 -9.45 -2.85 -1.08
CA ASP A 25 -10.86 -3.12 -1.35
C ASP A 25 -11.71 -1.96 -0.87
N GLU A 26 -12.54 -1.41 -1.77
CA GLU A 26 -13.38 -0.23 -1.52
C GLU A 26 -12.61 0.96 -0.89
N GLY A 27 -11.39 1.24 -1.37
CA GLY A 27 -10.54 2.32 -0.86
C GLY A 27 -9.82 2.02 0.45
N ARG A 28 -9.95 0.80 0.99
CA ARG A 28 -9.35 0.38 2.27
C ARG A 28 -8.24 -0.63 2.03
N VAL A 29 -7.14 -0.48 2.76
CA VAL A 29 -6.07 -1.47 2.78
C VAL A 29 -6.56 -2.68 3.57
N VAL A 30 -6.71 -3.81 2.87
CA VAL A 30 -7.14 -5.08 3.47
C VAL A 30 -5.97 -6.03 3.71
N ASN A 31 -4.85 -5.83 3.01
CA ASN A 31 -3.64 -6.64 3.14
C ASN A 31 -2.42 -5.87 2.65
N TYR A 32 -1.25 -6.14 3.23
CA TYR A 32 0.04 -5.68 2.71
C TYR A 32 1.16 -6.57 3.24
N GLY A 33 2.27 -6.64 2.50
CA GLY A 33 3.41 -7.44 2.91
C GLY A 33 4.57 -7.34 1.93
N ALA A 34 5.69 -7.98 2.28
CA ALA A 34 6.85 -8.04 1.41
C ALA A 34 6.51 -8.77 0.10
N LEU A 35 6.92 -8.18 -1.02
CA LEU A 35 6.77 -8.78 -2.34
C LEU A 35 7.96 -9.71 -2.59
N THR A 36 7.80 -10.98 -2.24
CA THR A 36 8.88 -11.99 -2.35
C THR A 36 8.91 -12.68 -3.72
N GLN A 37 7.86 -12.53 -4.50
CA GLN A 37 7.72 -13.09 -5.85
C GLN A 37 6.80 -12.20 -6.68
N GLU A 38 6.86 -12.36 -8.00
CA GLU A 38 5.93 -11.67 -8.90
C GLU A 38 4.49 -12.12 -8.62
N MET A 39 3.58 -11.15 -8.54
CA MET A 39 2.17 -11.38 -8.29
C MET A 39 1.35 -10.93 -9.49
N ALA A 40 0.54 -11.82 -10.06
CA ALA A 40 -0.36 -11.48 -11.16
C ALA A 40 -1.35 -10.38 -10.74
N MET A 41 -1.78 -9.57 -11.71
CA MET A 41 -2.75 -8.48 -11.51
C MET A 41 -2.30 -7.46 -10.45
N THR A 42 -1.02 -7.12 -10.47
CA THR A 42 -0.41 -6.11 -9.60
C THR A 42 -0.01 -4.89 -10.42
N GLU A 43 -0.51 -3.73 -10.03
CA GLU A 43 -0.10 -2.45 -10.61
C GLU A 43 1.17 -1.94 -9.93
N TRP A 44 2.20 -1.64 -10.70
CA TRP A 44 3.46 -1.10 -10.18
C TRP A 44 3.43 0.42 -10.15
N LEU A 45 3.58 0.98 -8.96
CA LEU A 45 3.71 2.41 -8.71
C LEU A 45 5.17 2.74 -8.39
N GLU A 46 5.70 3.81 -9.00
CA GLU A 46 7.05 4.27 -8.69
C GLU A 46 7.13 4.98 -7.33
N GLY A 47 8.28 4.84 -6.67
CA GLY A 47 8.55 5.51 -5.40
C GLY A 47 7.87 4.85 -4.19
N ARG A 48 7.18 5.67 -3.39
CA ARG A 48 6.72 5.33 -2.04
C ARG A 48 5.20 5.38 -1.91
N ILE A 49 4.64 4.41 -1.20
CA ILE A 49 3.27 4.48 -0.67
C ILE A 49 3.33 4.67 0.85
N SER A 50 2.45 5.51 1.40
CA SER A 50 2.33 5.74 2.84
C SER A 50 0.99 5.23 3.36
N LEU A 51 1.01 4.60 4.55
CA LEU A 51 -0.19 4.13 5.23
C LEU A 51 -0.63 5.08 6.33
N HIS A 52 -1.93 5.35 6.39
CA HIS A 52 -2.54 6.17 7.42
C HIS A 52 -3.90 5.60 7.82
N ARG A 53 -4.19 5.52 9.12
CA ARG A 53 -5.54 5.28 9.60
C ARG A 53 -6.36 6.56 9.63
N ASP A 54 -7.63 6.41 9.28
CA ASP A 54 -8.62 7.43 9.58
C ASP A 54 -9.02 7.39 11.07
N ASN A 55 -9.86 8.35 11.44
CA ASN A 55 -10.47 8.50 12.76
C ASN A 55 -11.44 7.35 13.14
N LYS A 56 -11.72 6.41 12.23
CA LYS A 56 -12.47 5.17 12.49
C LYS A 56 -11.56 3.93 12.58
N GLY A 57 -10.24 4.10 12.45
CA GLY A 57 -9.24 3.03 12.48
C GLY A 57 -9.06 2.31 11.14
N THR A 58 -9.72 2.75 10.07
CA THR A 58 -9.62 2.19 8.73
C THR A 58 -8.29 2.57 8.10
N LEU A 59 -7.53 1.57 7.64
CA LEU A 59 -6.22 1.77 7.03
C LEU A 59 -6.37 2.17 5.55
N HIS A 60 -5.73 3.27 5.17
CA HIS A 60 -5.73 3.83 3.82
C HIS A 60 -4.30 3.94 3.29
N ALA A 61 -4.15 3.81 1.97
CA ALA A 61 -2.89 3.95 1.28
C ALA A 61 -2.86 5.22 0.43
N TYR A 62 -1.76 5.97 0.50
CA TYR A 62 -1.56 7.20 -0.26
C TYR A 62 -0.31 7.08 -1.12
N TRP A 63 -0.43 7.47 -2.39
CA TRP A 63 0.68 7.56 -3.34
C TRP A 63 0.74 8.99 -3.89
N ASN A 64 1.90 9.65 -3.77
CA ASN A 64 2.09 11.04 -4.16
C ASN A 64 1.01 12.01 -3.62
N GLY A 65 0.52 11.76 -2.40
CA GLY A 65 -0.54 12.55 -1.76
C GLY A 65 -1.97 12.21 -2.19
N HIS A 66 -2.15 11.27 -3.12
CA HIS A 66 -3.46 10.80 -3.58
C HIS A 66 -3.85 9.49 -2.90
N LEU A 67 -5.10 9.40 -2.46
CA LEU A 67 -5.68 8.18 -1.92
C LEU A 67 -5.78 7.11 -3.02
N LEU A 68 -5.27 5.91 -2.76
CA LEU A 68 -5.42 4.77 -3.64
C LEU A 68 -6.75 4.05 -3.36
N ALA A 69 -7.45 3.69 -4.44
CA ALA A 69 -8.75 3.01 -4.41
C ALA A 69 -8.83 1.88 -5.44
#